data_AF-A0A2E8H4S8-F1
#
_entry.id   AF-A0A2E8H4S8-F1
#
_cell.length_a   1.000
_cell.length_b   1.000
_cell.length_c   1.000
_cell.angle_alpha   90.00
_cell.angle_beta   90.00
_cell.angle_gamma   90.00
#
_symmetry.space_group_name_H-M   'P 1'
#
loop_
_entity.id
_entity.type
_entity.pdbx_description
1 polymer ?
#
loop_
_entity_poly.entity_id
_entity_poly.type
_entity_poly.pdbx_seq_one_letter_code
_entity_poly.pdbx_strand_id
1 'polypeptide(L)' 'MAEITAAVVRELRDRTGIGMMECKKALSACSGDIEAA' A
#
# COMPACT_ATOMS: atom_id res chain seq x y z
N MET A 1 -10.69 5.32 9.00
CA MET A 1 -9.36 5.01 8.43
C MET A 1 -9.62 3.97 7.37
N ALA A 2 -9.33 4.21 6.08
CA ALA A 2 -9.46 3.14 5.11
C ALA A 2 -8.54 2.02 5.58
N GLU A 3 -9.13 0.87 5.92
CA GLU A 3 -8.35 -0.25 6.43
C GLU A 3 -7.37 -0.65 5.34
N ILE A 4 -6.07 -0.47 5.63
CA ILE A 4 -5.00 -0.92 4.75
C ILE A 4 -5.06 -2.45 4.79
N THR A 5 -5.83 -3.01 3.86
CA THR A 5 -6.03 -4.46 3.80
C THR A 5 -4.81 -5.12 3.20
N ALA A 6 -4.60 -6.40 3.52
CA ALA A 6 -3.54 -7.20 2.90
C ALA A 6 -3.68 -7.26 1.36
N ALA A 7 -4.90 -7.12 0.84
CA ALA A 7 -5.16 -7.04 -0.60
C ALA A 7 -4.57 -5.75 -1.20
N VAL A 8 -4.80 -4.60 -0.57
CA VAL A 8 -4.29 -3.28 -1.01
C VAL A 8 -2.75 -3.25 -0.99
N VAL A 9 -2.14 -3.78 0.08
CA VAL A 9 -0.66 -3.90 0.19
C VAL A 9 -0.09 -4.81 -0.90
N ARG A 10 -0.80 -5.89 -1.23
CA ARG A 10 -0.38 -6.83 -2.28
C ARG A 10 -0.53 -6.22 -3.66
N GLU A 11 -1.63 -5.52 -3.92
CA GLU A 11 -1.86 -4.82 -5.19
C GLU A 11 -0.81 -3.74 -5.43
N LEU A 12 -0.51 -2.91 -4.42
CA LEU A 12 0.55 -1.91 -4.52
C LEU A 12 1.90 -2.56 -4.85
N ARG A 13 2.23 -3.66 -4.16
CA ARG A 13 3.45 -4.46 -4.42
C ARG A 13 3.48 -5.03 -5.84
N ASP A 14 2.38 -5.58 -6.34
CA ASP A 14 2.32 -6.17 -7.68
C ASP A 14 2.46 -5.09 -8.77
N ARG A 15 1.97 -3.87 -8.52
CA ARG A 15 2.09 -2.73 -9.44
C ARG A 15 3.49 -2.12 -9.49
N THR A 16 4.15 -2.02 -8.34
CA THR A 16 5.37 -1.21 -8.17
C THR A 16 6.62 -2.04 -7.88
N GLY A 17 6.47 -3.28 -7.42
CA GLY A 17 7.56 -4.17 -7.04
C GLY A 17 8.24 -3.84 -5.70
N ILE A 18 7.76 -2.86 -4.94
CA ILE A 18 8.41 -2.45 -3.67
C ILE A 18 8.22 -3.52 -2.60
N GLY A 19 9.17 -3.55 -1.66
CA GLY A 19 9.12 -4.44 -0.51
C GLY A 19 7.83 -4.26 0.30
N MET A 20 7.36 -5.35 0.91
CA MET A 20 6.08 -5.42 1.62
C MET A 20 5.97 -4.42 2.79
N MET A 21 7.10 -4.06 3.41
CA MET A 21 7.16 -3.03 4.46
C MET A 21 7.06 -1.61 3.90
N GLU A 22 7.65 -1.33 2.74
CA GLU A 22 7.55 -0.03 2.08
C GLU A 22 6.13 0.20 1.56
N CYS A 23 5.49 -0.84 0.98
CA CYS A 23 4.08 -0.77 0.58
C CYS A 23 3.17 -0.40 1.76
N LYS A 24 3.39 -1.00 2.94
CA LYS A 24 2.61 -0.67 4.14
C LYS A 24 2.84 0.75 4.62
N LYS A 25 4.10 1.25 4.59
CA LYS A 25 4.41 2.63 4.98
C LYS A 25 3.78 3.64 4.02
N ALA A 26 3.90 3.41 2.72
CA ALA A 26 3.33 4.27 1.69
C ALA A 26 1.80 4.35 1.82
N LEU A 27 1.14 3.19 1.91
CA LEU A 27 -0.31 3.13 2.16
C LEU A 27 -0.67 3.78 3.50
N SER A 28 0.16 3.64 4.53
CA SER A 28 -0.09 4.29 5.81
C SER A 28 0.07 5.82 5.77
N ALA A 29 0.97 6.34 4.94
CA ALA A 29 1.14 7.77 4.72
C ALA A 29 -0.02 8.35 3.88
N CYS A 30 -0.52 7.56 2.94
CA CYS A 30 -1.58 7.95 2.02
C CYS A 30 -2.98 7.46 2.44
N SER A 31 -3.14 7.06 3.71
CA SER A 31 -4.41 6.58 4.27
C SER A 31 -5.08 5.44 3.48
N GLY A 32 -4.30 4.57 2.86
CA GLY A 32 -4.74 3.41 2.08
C GLY A 32 -4.96 3.68 0.60
N ASP A 33 -4.63 4.87 0.11
CA ASP A 33 -4.74 5.24 -1.31
C ASP A 33 -3.56 4.66 -2.11
N ILE A 34 -3.84 3.73 -3.03
CA ILE A 34 -2.84 3.05 -3.89
C ILE A 34 -2.30 3.99 -4.98
N GLU A 35 -3.05 4.99 -5.41
CA GLU A 35 -2.58 5.93 -6.43
C GLU A 35 -1.64 6.99 -5.84
N ALA A 36 -1.85 7.34 -4.57
CA ALA A 36 -0.99 8.27 -3.85
C ALA A 36 0.19 7.59 -3.13
N ALA A 37 0.11 6.29 -2.84
CA ALA A 37 1.16 5.49 -2.18
C ALA A 37 2.21 4.95 -3.16
#